data_AF-A0A951F612-F1
#
_entry.id   AF-A0A951F612-F1
#
_cell.length_a   1.000
_cell.length_b   1.000
_cell.length_c   1.000
_cell.angle_alpha   90.00
_cell.angle_beta   90.00
_cell.angle_gamma   90.00
#
_symmetry.space_group_name_H-M   'P 1'
#
loop_
_entity.id
_entity.type
_entity.pdbx_description
1 polymer ?
#
loop_
_entity_poly.entity_id
_entity_poly.type
_entity_poly.pdbx_seq_one_letter_code
_entity_poly.pdbx_strand_id
1 'polypeptide(L)' 'MAKGTADKKMKSQPTTSVRASISFPPDIYETLEIIAKEKKVSLAWVVREAAEQYIGEKWPLFSGKVRERS' A
#
# COMPACT_ATOMS: atom_id res chain seq x y z
N MET A 1 14.46 -43.81 -8.50
CA MET A 1 14.72 -42.35 -8.66
C MET A 1 13.42 -41.70 -9.14
N ALA A 2 12.83 -40.82 -8.34
CA ALA A 2 11.45 -40.31 -8.53
C ALA A 2 11.33 -39.28 -9.68
N LYS A 3 10.21 -39.32 -10.42
CA LYS A 3 9.75 -38.28 -11.36
C LYS A 3 8.28 -37.94 -11.07
N GLY A 4 7.96 -36.65 -11.15
CA GLY A 4 6.61 -36.06 -11.09
C GLY A 4 6.67 -34.69 -10.39
N THR A 5 7.04 -33.57 -11.01
CA THR A 5 6.28 -32.63 -11.88
C THR A 5 4.92 -32.15 -11.37
N ALA A 6 4.79 -30.81 -11.40
CA ALA A 6 3.65 -29.92 -11.08
C ALA A 6 3.64 -29.44 -9.61
N ASP A 7 3.42 -28.16 -9.26
CA ASP A 7 2.40 -27.26 -9.81
C ASP A 7 2.74 -25.75 -9.72
N LYS A 8 2.29 -25.04 -10.75
CA LYS A 8 1.83 -23.62 -10.79
C LYS A 8 2.80 -22.51 -10.39
N LYS A 9 3.68 -22.19 -11.34
CA LYS A 9 4.20 -20.83 -11.54
C LYS A 9 3.07 -19.94 -12.10
N MET A 10 2.19 -19.41 -11.24
CA MET A 10 1.27 -18.34 -11.63
C MET A 10 2.10 -17.09 -11.94
N LYS A 11 2.09 -16.70 -13.22
CA LYS A 11 2.63 -15.45 -13.70
C LYS A 11 1.79 -14.31 -13.13
N SER A 12 2.13 -13.83 -11.94
CA SER A 12 1.63 -12.55 -11.47
C SER A 12 2.19 -11.48 -12.40
N GLN A 13 1.29 -10.89 -13.18
CA GLN A 13 1.55 -9.65 -13.91
C GLN A 13 2.27 -8.67 -12.97
N PRO A 14 3.23 -7.86 -13.46
CA PRO A 14 3.81 -6.81 -12.65
C PRO A 14 2.73 -5.75 -12.42
N THR A 15 1.83 -5.98 -11.45
CA THR A 15 1.29 -4.86 -10.69
C THR A 15 2.53 -4.23 -10.09
N THR A 16 2.85 -3.01 -10.49
CA THR A 16 4.05 -2.29 -10.07
C THR A 16 3.94 -1.86 -8.60
N SER A 17 3.59 -2.81 -7.73
CA SER A 17 3.55 -2.65 -6.29
C SER A 17 4.97 -2.79 -5.80
N VAL A 18 5.63 -1.66 -5.59
CA VAL A 18 6.94 -1.62 -4.96
C VAL A 18 6.77 -1.98 -3.49
N ARG A 19 7.41 -3.06 -3.04
CA ARG A 19 7.46 -3.40 -1.62
C ARG A 19 8.55 -2.56 -0.96
N ALA A 20 8.14 -1.61 -0.13
CA ALA A 20 9.04 -0.96 0.81
C ALA A 20 8.98 -1.69 2.15
N SER A 21 10.15 -1.99 2.74
CA SER A 21 10.26 -2.43 4.13
C SER A 21 10.58 -1.21 4.97
N ILE A 22 9.64 -0.77 5.79
CA ILE A 22 9.82 0.33 6.73
C ILE A 22 9.57 -0.18 8.14
N SER A 23 10.38 0.26 9.08
CA SER A 23 10.21 -0.04 10.51
C SER A 23 9.47 1.13 11.14
N PHE A 24 8.35 0.85 11.79
CA PHE A 24 7.62 1.84 12.56
C PHE A 24 8.11 1.83 14.02
N PRO A 25 8.26 2.99 14.67
CA PRO A 25 8.41 3.04 16.11
C PRO A 25 7.15 2.47 16.80
N PRO A 26 7.28 1.90 18.00
CA PRO A 26 6.19 1.18 18.67
C PRO A 26 4.95 2.05 18.89
N ASP A 27 5.14 3.31 19.28
CA ASP A 27 4.08 4.30 19.48
C ASP A 27 3.21 4.50 18.22
N ILE A 28 3.84 4.55 17.04
CA ILE A 28 3.12 4.68 15.76
C ILE A 28 2.43 3.37 15.40
N TYR A 29 3.08 2.22 15.61
CA TYR A 29 2.49 0.92 15.33
C TYR A 29 1.21 0.67 16.16
N GLU A 30 1.24 0.97 17.46
CA GLU A 30 0.08 0.87 18.35
C GLU A 30 -1.06 1.78 17.89
N THR A 31 -0.75 3.02 17.51
CA THR A 31 -1.73 3.96 16.97
C THR A 31 -2.37 3.45 15.68
N LEU A 32 -1.56 2.94 14.75
CA LEU A 32 -2.06 2.38 13.49
C LEU A 32 -2.89 1.11 13.72
N GLU A 33 -2.54 0.29 14.71
CA GLU A 33 -3.34 -0.88 15.12
C GLU A 33 -4.69 -0.49 15.69
N ILE A 34 -4.76 0.56 16.52
CA ILE A 34 -6.02 1.07 17.06
C ILE A 34 -6.92 1.53 15.91
N ILE A 35 -6.39 2.34 14.99
CA ILE A 35 -7.13 2.82 13.81
C ILE A 35 -7.61 1.64 12.94
N ALA A 36 -6.76 0.63 12.74
CA ALA A 36 -7.10 -0.56 11.97
C ALA A 36 -8.27 -1.33 12.62
N LYS A 37 -8.24 -1.51 13.95
CA LYS A 37 -9.30 -2.17 14.72
C LYS A 37 -10.61 -1.39 14.67
N GLU A 38 -10.56 -0.07 14.85
CA GLU A 38 -11.74 0.80 14.79
C GLU A 38 -12.39 0.79 13.41
N LYS A 39 -11.59 0.91 12.35
CA LYS A 39 -12.07 0.86 10.95
C LYS A 39 -12.40 -0.56 10.46
N LYS A 40 -12.08 -1.61 11.24
CA LYS A 40 -12.19 -3.04 10.85
C LYS A 40 -11.43 -3.37 9.57
N VAL A 41 -10.28 -2.75 9.38
CA VAL A 41 -9.39 -2.93 8.23
C VAL A 41 -8.05 -3.50 8.68
N SER A 42 -7.21 -3.92 7.73
CA SER A 42 -5.85 -4.37 8.03
C SER A 42 -4.88 -3.19 8.14
N LEU A 43 -3.78 -3.37 8.87
CA LEU A 43 -2.72 -2.37 9.02
C LEU A 43 -2.19 -1.85 7.67
N ALA A 44 -2.02 -2.75 6.70
CA ALA A 44 -1.56 -2.40 5.36
C ALA A 44 -2.53 -1.45 4.64
N TRP A 45 -3.84 -1.59 4.86
CA TRP A 45 -4.83 -0.67 4.33
C TRP A 45 -4.69 0.72 4.96
N VAL A 46 -4.49 0.79 6.29
CA VAL A 46 -4.27 2.05 7.01
C VAL A 46 -3.02 2.78 6.50
N VAL A 47 -1.92 2.05 6.34
CA VAL A 47 -0.65 2.63 5.81
C VAL A 47 -0.84 3.15 4.39
N ARG A 48 -1.56 2.40 3.55
CA ARG A 48 -1.85 2.84 2.19
C ARG A 48 -2.70 4.12 2.19
N GLU A 49 -3.78 4.14 2.97
CA GLU A 49 -4.71 5.28 3.04
C GLU A 49 -4.00 6.53 3.59
N ALA A 50 -3.22 6.38 4.66
CA ALA A 50 -2.39 7.45 5.21
C ALA A 50 -1.34 7.96 4.20
N ALA A 51 -0.76 7.09 3.39
CA ALA A 51 0.16 7.51 2.33
C ALA A 51 -0.57 8.30 1.22
N GLU A 52 -1.77 7.87 0.81
CA GLU A 52 -2.59 8.57 -0.19
C GLU A 52 -3.00 9.97 0.33
N GLN A 53 -3.45 10.07 1.59
CA GLN A 53 -3.74 11.36 2.21
C GLN A 53 -2.50 12.24 2.34
N TYR A 54 -1.38 11.70 2.82
CA TYR A 54 -0.13 12.46 2.96
C TYR A 54 0.36 13.01 1.62
N ILE A 55 0.26 12.24 0.53
CA ILE A 55 0.59 12.72 -0.81
C ILE A 55 -0.37 13.84 -1.24
N GLY A 56 -1.66 13.69 -1.00
CA GLY A 56 -2.67 14.71 -1.30
C GLY A 56 -2.44 16.01 -0.54
N GLU A 57 -2.11 15.92 0.75
CA GLU A 57 -1.79 17.07 1.61
C GLU A 57 -0.45 17.72 1.24
N LYS A 58 0.56 16.93 0.87
CA LYS A 58 1.88 17.45 0.49
C LYS A 58 1.95 17.99 -0.94
N TRP A 59 1.10 17.50 -1.84
CA TRP A 59 1.00 17.95 -3.22
C TRP A 59 -0.42 18.36 -3.63
N PRO A 60 -0.99 19.39 -2.99
CA PRO A 60 -2.26 19.97 -3.45
C PRO A 60 -2.12 20.54 -4.88
N LEU A 61 -0.90 20.86 -5.32
CA LEU A 61 -0.60 21.40 -6.65
C LEU A 61 -0.85 20.42 -7.81
N PHE A 62 -0.86 19.09 -7.58
CA PHE A 62 -1.16 18.10 -8.64
C PHE A 62 -2.62 17.66 -8.70
N SER A 63 -3.40 17.87 -7.63
CA SER A 63 -4.85 17.64 -7.65
C SER A 63 -5.60 18.61 -8.59
N GLY A 64 -4.96 19.71 -9.02
CA GLY A 64 -5.54 20.73 -9.90
C GLY A 64 -5.15 20.65 -11.38
N LYS A 65 -4.36 19.67 -11.85
CA LYS A 65 -3.87 19.66 -13.25
C LYS A 65 -4.42 18.51 -14.12
N VAL A 66 -5.73 18.27 -14.01
CA VAL A 66 -6.51 17.53 -15.01
C VAL A 66 -7.58 18.46 -15.62
N ARG A 67 -7.22 19.70 -16.00
CA ARG A 67 -8.00 20.50 -16.98
C ARG A 67 -7.30 21.78 -17.47
N GLU A 68 -6.19 21.66 -18.18
CA GLU A 68 -5.74 22.73 -19.10
C GLU A 68 -5.02 22.04 -20.27
N ARG A 69 -5.76 21.52 -21.25
CA ARG A 69 -5.86 22.10 -22.60
C ARG A 69 -4.52 22.55 -23.18
N SER A 70 -4.00 21.78 -24.13
CA SER A 70 -3.82 22.23 -25.52
C SER A 70 -3.74 21.02 -26.44
#